data_AF-A0A512UAM6-F1
#
_entry.id   AF-A0A512UAM6-F1
#
_cell.length_a   1.000
_cell.length_b   1.000
_cell.length_c   1.000
_cell.angle_alpha   90.00
_cell.angle_beta   90.00
_cell.angle_gamma   90.00
#
_symmetry.space_group_name_H-M   'P 1'
#
loop_
_entity.id
_entity.type
_entity.pdbx_description
1 polymer ?
#
loop_
_entity_poly.entity_id
_entity_poly.type
_entity_poly.pdbx_seq_one_letter_code
_entity_poly.pdbx_strand_id
1 'polypeptide(L)'
;MHKFNTVVIQFTAFSALAFAANSPQKGTLSVVGATFFNRNSPINVIDGHLIADQGTTTFEYDENLQALKHLDSGTYLNVDEHGQLAFSEKPVPGFLLKREWYDPFRLRLKFEGRGIFELCLNDVLGFKNSCTIYPLARRVVIQFVYAHD
;
A
#
# COMPACT_ATOMS: atom_id res chain seq x y z
N MET A 1 -20.11 -69.50 -21.21
CA MET A 1 -20.75 -68.47 -20.37
C MET A 1 -19.70 -67.43 -19.99
N HIS A 2 -19.58 -66.34 -20.77
CA HIS A 2 -18.63 -65.26 -20.49
C HIS A 2 -19.33 -64.11 -19.75
N LYS A 3 -18.82 -63.79 -18.57
CA LYS A 3 -19.26 -62.65 -17.75
C LYS A 3 -18.60 -61.38 -18.30
N PHE A 4 -19.42 -60.41 -18.72
CA PHE A 4 -18.96 -59.06 -19.01
C PHE A 4 -18.86 -58.26 -17.72
N ASN A 5 -17.65 -57.80 -17.38
CA ASN A 5 -17.42 -56.88 -16.28
C ASN A 5 -17.67 -55.44 -16.77
N THR A 6 -18.75 -54.85 -16.31
CA THR A 6 -19.08 -53.44 -16.54
C THR A 6 -18.20 -52.56 -15.67
N VAL A 7 -17.29 -51.80 -16.29
CA VAL A 7 -16.48 -50.78 -15.62
C VAL A 7 -17.29 -49.48 -15.58
N VAL A 8 -17.67 -49.05 -14.38
CA VAL A 8 -18.32 -47.76 -14.14
C VAL A 8 -17.23 -46.69 -14.05
N ILE A 9 -17.14 -45.82 -15.06
CA ILE A 9 -16.24 -44.66 -15.05
C ILE A 9 -16.97 -43.50 -14.38
N GLN A 10 -16.65 -43.23 -13.12
CA GLN A 10 -17.15 -42.07 -12.38
C GLN A 10 -16.37 -40.82 -12.81
N PHE A 11 -17.01 -39.95 -13.58
CA PHE A 11 -16.50 -38.62 -13.89
C PHE A 11 -16.70 -37.72 -12.67
N THR A 12 -15.63 -37.44 -11.92
CA THR A 12 -15.63 -36.39 -10.89
C THR A 12 -15.60 -35.03 -11.58
N ALA A 13 -16.72 -34.33 -11.54
CA ALA A 13 -16.81 -32.94 -11.95
C ALA A 13 -15.94 -32.10 -11.00
N PHE A 14 -14.79 -31.61 -11.51
CA PHE A 14 -14.02 -30.57 -10.84
C PHE A 14 -14.81 -29.27 -10.94
N SER A 15 -15.53 -28.93 -9.87
CA SER A 15 -16.10 -27.60 -9.69
C SER A 15 -14.95 -26.59 -9.71
N ALA A 16 -14.84 -25.84 -10.81
CA ALA A 16 -13.90 -24.72 -10.91
C ALA A 16 -14.31 -23.66 -9.89
N LEU A 17 -13.63 -23.64 -8.75
CA LEU A 17 -13.60 -22.48 -7.86
C LEU A 17 -12.90 -21.37 -8.64
N ALA A 18 -13.70 -20.54 -9.31
CA ALA A 18 -13.22 -19.27 -9.82
C ALA A 18 -12.79 -18.45 -8.61
N PHE A 19 -11.48 -18.44 -8.34
CA PHE A 19 -10.89 -17.45 -7.45
C PHE A 19 -11.18 -16.09 -8.08
N ALA A 20 -12.18 -15.38 -7.54
CA ALA A 20 -12.32 -13.96 -7.75
C ALA A 20 -11.07 -13.32 -7.14
N ALA A 21 -9.99 -13.25 -7.93
CA ALA A 21 -8.81 -12.52 -7.55
C ALA A 21 -9.22 -11.05 -7.49
N ASN A 22 -9.21 -10.48 -6.28
CA ASN A 22 -9.32 -9.03 -6.14
C ASN A 22 -8.17 -8.43 -6.95
N SER A 23 -8.52 -7.71 -8.03
CA SER A 23 -7.53 -7.04 -8.85
C SER A 23 -6.83 -6.00 -7.98
N PRO A 24 -5.49 -5.99 -7.93
CA PRO A 24 -4.77 -4.96 -7.20
C PRO A 24 -5.19 -3.57 -7.67
N GLN A 25 -5.37 -2.65 -6.74
CA GLN A 25 -5.90 -1.32 -7.03
C GLN A 25 -4.74 -0.33 -7.19
N LYS A 26 -4.75 0.45 -8.28
CA LYS A 26 -3.69 1.43 -8.56
C LYS A 26 -4.07 2.80 -8.05
N GLY A 27 -3.06 3.58 -7.63
CA GLY A 27 -3.28 4.95 -7.17
C GLY A 27 -1.99 5.64 -6.73
N THR A 28 -2.13 6.88 -6.27
CA THR A 28 -1.02 7.72 -5.83
C THR A 28 -1.12 8.05 -4.34
N LEU A 29 0.03 8.26 -3.70
CA LEU A 29 0.10 8.72 -2.32
C LEU A 29 0.29 10.24 -2.24
N SER A 30 -0.29 10.87 -1.22
CA SER A 30 -0.09 12.29 -0.90
C SER A 30 -0.13 12.55 0.60
N VAL A 31 0.63 13.54 1.05
CA VAL A 31 0.62 14.06 2.42
C VAL A 31 -0.50 15.06 2.60
N VAL A 32 -1.23 14.92 3.71
CA VAL A 32 -2.31 15.82 4.13
C VAL A 32 -2.12 16.22 5.60
N GLY A 33 -2.42 17.49 5.89
CA GLY A 33 -2.62 17.95 7.27
C GLY A 33 -1.37 18.40 8.02
N ALA A 34 -0.23 18.66 7.36
CA ALA A 34 0.80 19.49 7.99
C ALA A 34 0.34 20.95 7.90
N THR A 35 0.27 21.62 9.05
CA THR A 35 -0.25 22.99 9.29
C THR A 35 0.29 24.10 8.37
N PHE A 36 1.27 23.81 7.52
CA PHE A 36 1.89 24.74 6.58
C PHE A 36 1.62 24.42 5.10
N PHE A 37 1.07 23.24 4.78
CA PHE A 37 0.69 22.90 3.42
C PHE A 37 -0.80 23.17 3.23
N ASN A 38 -1.12 24.30 2.60
CA ASN A 38 -2.49 24.62 2.17
C ASN A 38 -3.02 23.67 1.07
N ARG A 39 -2.24 22.65 0.65
CA ARG A 39 -2.57 21.70 -0.41
C ARG A 39 -2.00 20.31 -0.09
N ASN A 40 -2.68 19.28 -0.59
CA ASN A 40 -2.13 17.92 -0.60
C ASN A 40 -0.77 17.95 -1.33
N SER A 41 0.28 17.50 -0.67
CA SER A 41 1.61 17.40 -1.28
C SER A 41 1.78 15.98 -1.79
N PRO A 42 1.98 15.75 -3.10
CA PRO A 42 2.12 14.40 -3.60
C PRO A 42 3.40 13.76 -3.06
N ILE A 43 3.44 12.43 -3.07
CA ILE A 43 4.60 11.67 -2.62
C ILE A 43 5.28 11.07 -3.84
N ASN A 44 6.59 11.28 -3.90
CA ASN A 44 7.47 10.75 -4.91
C ASN A 44 8.47 9.76 -4.28
N VAL A 45 9.04 8.88 -5.11
CA VAL A 45 10.11 7.96 -4.73
C VAL A 45 11.41 8.46 -5.35
N ILE A 46 12.33 8.89 -4.50
CA ILE A 46 13.64 9.41 -4.89
C ILE A 46 14.70 8.64 -4.12
N ASP A 47 15.65 8.02 -4.82
CA ASP A 47 16.72 7.19 -4.26
C ASP A 47 16.24 6.13 -3.26
N GLY A 48 15.05 5.56 -3.50
CA GLY A 48 14.46 4.52 -2.64
C GLY A 48 13.77 5.05 -1.38
N HIS A 49 13.62 6.37 -1.23
CA HIS A 49 12.92 7.01 -0.12
C HIS A 49 11.60 7.65 -0.58
N LEU A 50 10.60 7.67 0.30
CA LEU A 50 9.36 8.41 0.07
C LEU A 50 9.57 9.85 0.49
N ILE A 51 9.49 10.76 -0.48
CA ILE A 51 9.69 12.20 -0.28
C ILE A 51 8.39 12.94 -0.61
N ALA A 52 7.99 13.85 0.27
CA ALA A 52 6.87 14.76 0.02
C ALA A 52 7.31 15.95 -0.84
N ASP A 53 7.42 15.73 -2.15
CA ASP A 53 7.93 16.71 -3.12
C ASP A 53 7.02 16.79 -4.37
N GLN A 54 7.38 17.60 -5.37
CA GLN A 54 6.78 17.62 -6.68
C GLN A 54 6.97 16.29 -7.43
N GLY A 55 5.94 15.92 -8.19
CA GLY A 55 5.86 14.62 -8.88
C GLY A 55 4.86 13.68 -8.23
N THR A 56 4.59 12.55 -8.87
CA THR A 56 3.64 11.54 -8.37
C THR A 56 4.18 10.16 -8.66
N THR A 57 4.21 9.30 -7.64
CA THR A 57 4.48 7.88 -7.82
C THR A 57 3.20 7.07 -7.77
N THR A 58 3.09 6.11 -8.69
CA THR A 58 1.99 5.15 -8.72
C THR A 58 2.33 3.91 -7.89
N PHE A 59 1.38 3.52 -7.06
CA PHE A 59 1.43 2.32 -6.25
C PHE A 59 0.28 1.40 -6.63
N GLU A 60 0.52 0.11 -6.48
CA GLU A 60 -0.47 -0.95 -6.55
C GLU A 60 -0.72 -1.48 -5.13
N TYR A 61 -1.96 -1.43 -4.68
CA TYR A 61 -2.38 -1.94 -3.38
C TYR A 61 -2.97 -3.34 -3.53
N ASP A 62 -2.38 -4.30 -2.80
CA ASP A 62 -2.91 -5.65 -2.66
C ASP A 62 -3.62 -5.76 -1.30
N GLU A 63 -4.94 -5.87 -1.32
CA GLU A 63 -5.77 -5.95 -0.11
C GLU A 63 -5.56 -7.27 0.64
N ASN A 64 -5.28 -8.37 -0.05
CA ASN A 64 -5.08 -9.68 0.57
C ASN A 64 -3.74 -9.72 1.31
N LEU A 65 -2.70 -9.11 0.73
CA LEU A 65 -1.38 -9.01 1.34
C LEU A 65 -1.24 -7.81 2.29
N GLN A 66 -2.17 -6.86 2.24
CA GLN A 66 -2.09 -5.59 2.98
C GLN A 66 -0.76 -4.87 2.73
N ALA A 67 -0.40 -4.78 1.44
CA ALA A 67 0.90 -4.29 0.99
C ALA A 67 0.74 -3.30 -0.15
N LEU A 68 1.65 -2.33 -0.21
CA LEU A 68 1.76 -1.35 -1.30
C LEU A 68 2.99 -1.67 -2.13
N LYS A 69 2.80 -1.95 -3.41
CA LYS A 69 3.87 -2.18 -4.39
C LYS A 69 4.12 -0.91 -5.18
N HIS A 70 5.36 -0.46 -5.24
CA HIS A 70 5.79 0.59 -6.15
C HIS A 70 5.76 0.03 -7.57
N LEU A 71 4.98 0.65 -8.45
CA LEU A 71 4.70 0.08 -9.77
C LEU A 71 5.97 0.03 -10.65
N ASP A 72 6.80 1.07 -10.59
CA ASP A 72 7.96 1.20 -11.48
C ASP A 72 9.11 0.25 -11.12
N SER A 73 9.42 0.10 -9.82
CA SER A 73 10.50 -0.79 -9.38
C SER A 73 10.04 -2.22 -9.09
N GLY A 74 8.73 -2.44 -8.90
CA GLY A 74 8.16 -3.72 -8.48
C GLY A 74 8.43 -4.08 -7.01
N THR A 75 9.07 -3.21 -6.23
CA THR A 75 9.35 -3.42 -4.80
C THR A 75 8.19 -2.97 -3.92
N TYR A 76 8.14 -3.46 -2.68
CA TYR A 76 7.05 -3.19 -1.73
C TYR A 76 7.47 -2.18 -0.68
N LEU A 77 6.56 -1.26 -0.36
CA LEU A 77 6.70 -0.33 0.75
C LEU A 77 6.86 -1.11 2.05
N ASN A 78 7.80 -0.66 2.87
CA ASN A 78 8.15 -1.23 4.16
C ASN A 78 8.37 -0.10 5.18
N VAL A 79 8.26 -0.43 6.46
CA VAL A 79 8.82 0.38 7.55
C VAL A 79 10.03 -0.39 8.07
N ASP A 80 11.22 0.21 7.97
CA ASP A 80 12.44 -0.44 8.46
C ASP A 80 12.55 -0.46 9.99
N GLU A 81 13.62 -1.04 10.51
CA GLU A 81 13.87 -1.14 11.95
C GLU A 81 14.05 0.22 12.66
N HIS A 82 14.34 1.28 11.90
CA HIS A 82 14.46 2.66 12.39
C HIS A 82 13.15 3.44 12.25
N GLY A 83 12.09 2.82 11.73
CA GLY A 83 10.81 3.46 11.47
C GLY A 83 10.76 4.26 10.16
N GLN A 84 11.77 4.21 9.31
CA GLN A 84 11.77 4.92 8.03
C GLN A 84 10.93 4.16 7.00
N LEU A 85 10.24 4.90 6.12
CA LEU A 85 9.58 4.29 4.96
C LEU A 85 10.64 3.97 3.90
N ALA A 86 10.77 2.69 3.60
CA ALA A 86 11.74 2.14 2.66
C ALA A 86 11.07 1.14 1.72
N PHE A 87 11.84 0.57 0.79
CA PHE A 87 11.36 -0.48 -0.11
C PHE A 87 12.07 -1.81 0.13
N SER A 88 11.33 -2.90 -0.09
CA SER A 88 11.83 -4.26 0.03
C SER A 88 11.36 -5.14 -1.12
N GLU A 89 12.10 -6.20 -1.43
CA GLU A 89 11.76 -7.11 -2.54
C GLU A 89 10.53 -8.00 -2.24
N LYS A 90 10.19 -8.17 -0.96
CA LYS A 90 9.09 -9.04 -0.52
C LYS A 90 7.93 -8.20 0.00
N PRO A 91 6.67 -8.65 -0.16
CA PRO A 91 5.53 -7.97 0.43
C PRO A 91 5.68 -7.86 1.95
N VAL A 92 5.47 -6.64 2.47
CA VAL A 92 5.40 -6.41 3.91
C VAL A 92 3.95 -6.09 4.28
N PRO A 93 3.28 -6.98 5.04
CA PRO A 93 1.90 -6.76 5.44
C PRO A 93 1.80 -5.66 6.50
N GLY A 94 0.60 -5.12 6.67
CA GLY A 94 0.28 -4.17 7.72
C GLY A 94 -0.09 -2.78 7.21
N PHE A 95 0.05 -2.53 5.90
CA PHE A 95 -0.50 -1.35 5.25
C PHE A 95 -1.99 -1.53 4.97
N LEU A 96 -2.81 -0.66 5.56
CA LEU A 96 -4.26 -0.68 5.40
C LEU A 96 -4.75 0.64 4.82
N LEU A 97 -5.61 0.55 3.81
CA LEU A 97 -6.33 1.69 3.27
C LEU A 97 -7.72 1.79 3.93
N LYS A 98 -7.98 2.87 4.68
CA LYS A 98 -9.27 3.10 5.35
C LYS A 98 -9.99 4.27 4.70
N ARG A 99 -11.24 4.05 4.23
CA ARG A 99 -12.11 5.13 3.72
C ARG A 99 -12.29 6.23 4.75
N GLU A 100 -12.13 7.48 4.31
CA GLU A 100 -12.53 8.64 5.11
C GLU A 100 -14.05 8.85 4.97
N TRP A 101 -14.71 9.29 6.05
CA TRP A 101 -16.18 9.34 6.11
C TRP A 101 -16.80 10.35 5.13
N TYR A 102 -16.02 11.36 4.73
CA TYR A 102 -16.51 12.49 3.94
C TYR A 102 -16.11 12.44 2.46
N ASP A 103 -15.20 11.55 2.07
CA ASP A 103 -14.74 11.39 0.69
C ASP A 103 -14.46 9.89 0.41
N PRO A 104 -15.33 9.18 -0.34
CA PRO A 104 -15.18 7.76 -0.58
C PRO A 104 -14.02 7.40 -1.53
N PHE A 105 -13.46 8.38 -2.23
CA PHE A 105 -12.35 8.21 -3.18
C PHE A 105 -10.99 8.43 -2.50
N ARG A 106 -10.98 9.02 -1.31
CA ARG A 106 -9.76 9.22 -0.51
C ARG A 106 -9.68 8.19 0.59
N LEU A 107 -8.57 7.48 0.61
CA LEU A 107 -8.29 6.47 1.61
C LEU A 107 -7.13 6.94 2.47
N ARG A 108 -7.31 6.89 3.78
CA ARG A 108 -6.22 7.13 4.71
C ARG A 108 -5.34 5.88 4.78
N LEU A 109 -4.05 6.04 4.51
CA LEU A 109 -3.07 5.01 4.74
C LEU A 109 -2.84 4.82 6.24
N LYS A 110 -2.73 3.56 6.65
CA LYS A 110 -2.34 3.16 8.00
C LYS A 110 -1.28 2.09 7.91
N PHE A 111 -0.37 2.07 8.88
CA PHE A 111 0.55 0.97 9.11
C PHE A 111 0.33 0.43 10.54
N GLU A 112 0.12 -0.87 10.67
CA GLU A 112 -0.18 -1.54 11.96
C GLU A 112 -1.31 -0.84 12.74
N GLY A 113 -2.37 -0.42 12.03
CA GLY A 113 -3.53 0.26 12.61
C GLY A 113 -3.36 1.75 12.92
N ARG A 114 -2.15 2.31 12.82
CA ARG A 114 -1.85 3.73 13.04
C ARG A 114 -1.80 4.49 11.71
N GLY A 115 -2.44 5.65 11.65
CA GLY A 115 -2.50 6.50 10.45
C GLY A 115 -1.80 7.85 10.60
N ILE A 116 -0.86 7.94 11.53
CA ILE A 116 -0.02 9.13 11.74
C ILE A 116 1.40 8.75 11.38
N PHE A 117 1.96 9.48 10.43
CA PHE A 117 3.32 9.38 9.95
C PHE A 117 4.09 10.64 10.34
N GLU A 118 5.38 10.65 10.05
CA GLU A 118 6.26 11.77 10.31
C GLU A 118 6.86 12.26 9.00
N LEU A 119 6.92 13.57 8.84
CA LEU A 119 7.68 14.25 7.81
C LEU A 119 8.92 14.85 8.45
N CYS A 120 10.08 14.36 8.07
CA CYS A 120 11.37 14.85 8.55
C CYS A 120 11.75 16.19 7.89
N LEU A 121 12.85 16.81 8.33
CA LEU A 121 13.31 18.11 7.80
C LEU A 121 13.77 18.06 6.34
N ASN A 122 14.17 16.89 5.86
CA ASN A 122 14.58 16.64 4.48
C ASN A 122 13.42 16.11 3.61
N ASP A 123 12.18 16.37 4.02
CA ASP A 123 10.93 15.93 3.37
C ASP A 123 10.76 14.40 3.22
N VAL A 124 11.65 13.63 3.82
CA VAL A 124 11.54 12.16 3.91
C VAL A 124 10.44 11.79 4.90
N LEU A 125 9.63 10.81 4.52
CA LEU A 125 8.56 10.28 5.35
C LEU A 125 9.04 9.10 6.20
N GLY A 126 8.51 9.04 7.42
CA GLY A 126 8.74 7.92 8.33
C GLY A 126 7.60 7.69 9.31
N PHE A 127 7.84 6.85 10.32
CA PHE A 127 6.87 6.29 11.23
C PHE A 127 7.47 6.05 12.63
N LYS A 128 6.66 6.19 13.69
CA LYS A 128 7.04 5.95 15.10
C LYS A 128 8.39 6.58 15.51
N ASN A 129 8.53 7.90 15.44
CA ASN A 129 9.72 8.66 15.86
C ASN A 129 10.97 8.44 15.01
N SER A 130 10.81 8.00 13.76
CA SER A 130 11.87 7.91 12.75
C SER A 130 12.71 9.19 12.59
N CYS A 131 12.11 10.35 12.81
CA CYS A 131 12.78 11.65 12.67
C CYS A 131 13.43 12.14 13.98
N THR A 132 13.67 11.26 14.97
CA THR A 132 14.08 11.61 16.36
C THR A 132 15.33 12.48 16.49
N ILE A 133 16.19 12.49 15.48
CA ILE A 133 17.39 13.32 15.45
C ILE A 133 17.04 14.81 15.25
N TYR A 134 15.84 15.09 14.72
CA TYR A 134 15.39 16.44 14.39
C TYR A 134 14.21 16.85 15.30
N PRO A 135 14.36 17.89 16.12
CA PRO A 135 13.29 18.36 17.02
C PRO A 135 12.06 18.95 16.28
N LEU A 136 12.06 18.93 14.94
CA LEU A 136 11.07 19.59 14.08
C LEU A 136 10.28 18.61 13.20
N ALA A 137 10.32 17.31 13.50
CA ALA A 137 9.51 16.31 12.82
C ALA A 137 8.02 16.68 12.88
N ARG A 138 7.34 16.65 11.74
CA ARG A 138 5.92 17.00 11.65
C ARG A 138 5.08 15.75 11.56
N ARG A 139 4.02 15.68 12.36
CA ARG A 139 3.02 14.61 12.23
C ARG A 139 2.13 14.87 11.04
N VAL A 140 2.01 13.88 10.17
CA VAL A 140 1.24 13.97 8.94
C VAL A 140 0.34 12.76 8.73
N VAL A 141 -0.65 12.93 7.86
CA VAL A 141 -1.48 11.83 7.36
C VAL A 141 -1.10 11.58 5.91
N ILE A 142 -1.06 10.31 5.51
CA ILE A 142 -0.88 9.93 4.12
C ILE A 142 -2.24 9.48 3.57
N GLN A 143 -2.61 10.00 2.41
CA GLN A 143 -3.79 9.60 1.65
C GLN A 143 -3.39 8.85 0.39
N PHE A 144 -4.15 7.81 0.07
CA PHE A 144 -4.14 7.10 -1.20
C PHE A 144 -5.36 7.51 -2.01
N VAL A 145 -5.15 7.85 -3.28
CA VAL A 145 -6.20 8.22 -4.23
C VAL A 145 -6.11 7.27 -5.42
N TYR A 146 -7.21 6.61 -5.75
CA TYR A 146 -7.24 5.68 -6.89
C TYR A 146 -6.95 6.40 -8.20
N ALA A 147 -6.23 5.72 -9.09
CA ALA A 147 -6.14 6.12 -10.48
C ALA A 147 -7.50 5.90 -11.15
N HIS A 148 -7.98 6.90 -11.88
CA HIS A 148 -9.12 6.72 -12.79
C HIS A 148 -8.54 6.25 -14.13
N ASP A 149 -8.80 4.99 -14.48
CA ASP A 149 -8.56 4.47 -15.84
C ASP A 149 -9.65 4.98 -16.81
#